data_AF-A0A257TDB5-F1
#
_entry.id   AF-A0A257TDB5-F1
#
_cell.length_a   1.000
_cell.length_b   1.000
_cell.length_c   1.000
_cell.angle_alpha   90.00
_cell.angle_beta   90.00
_cell.angle_gamma   90.00
#
_symmetry.space_group_name_H-M   'P 1'
#
loop_
_entity.id
_entity.type
_entity.pdbx_description
1 polymer ?
#
loop_
_entity_poly.entity_id
_entity_poly.type
_entity_poly.pdbx_seq_one_letter_code
_entity_poly.pdbx_strand_id
1 'polypeptide(L)'
;MAAKRTPAAQRELNELLTRDHTLNGAILFGLDGYVVEMQARAMEVLRGSLPLTHVTKISGMAREGVRESLDRIAGALAKLDLAESEVTVLVNAICPNIRKAISSCSARSVYTRGSRGCNERNAFQEGGLFFD
;
A
#
# COMPACT_ATOMS: atom_id res chain seq x y z
N MET A 1 -15.14 -1.60 27.66
CA MET A 1 -16.41 -0.85 27.47
C MET A 1 -16.10 0.28 26.49
N ALA A 2 -16.71 0.30 25.31
CA ALA A 2 -16.48 1.37 24.35
C ALA A 2 -17.06 2.69 24.90
N ALA A 3 -16.26 3.74 24.98
CA ALA A 3 -16.72 5.05 25.41
C ALA A 3 -17.83 5.54 24.47
N LYS A 4 -18.91 6.09 25.03
CA LYS A 4 -20.02 6.60 24.25
C LYS A 4 -19.56 7.86 23.51
N ARG A 5 -19.40 7.79 22.18
CA ARG A 5 -18.97 8.94 21.37
C ARG A 5 -19.98 10.08 21.44
N THR A 6 -19.48 11.30 21.33
CA THR A 6 -20.33 12.48 21.20
C THR A 6 -21.01 12.49 19.82
N PRO A 7 -22.21 13.07 19.69
CA PRO A 7 -22.87 13.19 18.39
C PRO A 7 -22.05 13.96 17.34
N ALA A 8 -21.25 14.94 17.80
CA ALA A 8 -20.36 15.71 16.93
C ALA A 8 -19.24 14.85 16.34
N ALA A 9 -18.52 14.08 17.18
CA ALA A 9 -17.47 13.17 16.72
C ALA A 9 -18.02 12.11 15.74
N GLN A 10 -19.21 11.58 16.01
CA GLN A 10 -19.84 10.63 15.09
C GLN A 10 -20.17 11.26 13.73
N ARG A 11 -20.55 12.53 13.70
CA ARG A 11 -20.81 13.27 12.45
C ARG A 11 -19.53 13.47 11.65
N GLU A 12 -18.44 13.87 12.29
CA GLU A 12 -17.13 14.04 11.64
C GLU A 12 -16.64 12.72 11.03
N LEU A 13 -16.75 11.59 11.74
CA LEU A 13 -16.40 10.28 11.21
C LEU A 13 -17.26 9.88 10.01
N ASN A 14 -18.56 10.21 10.03
CA ASN A 14 -19.45 9.94 8.90
C ASN A 14 -19.09 10.81 7.68
N GLU A 15 -18.61 12.04 7.88
CA GLU A 15 -18.14 12.90 6.79
C GLU A 15 -16.88 12.34 6.10
N LEU A 16 -16.07 11.51 6.78
CA LEU A 16 -14.94 10.83 6.13
C LEU A 16 -15.39 9.81 5.10
N LEU A 17 -16.57 9.19 5.27
CA LEU A 17 -17.10 8.18 4.34
C LEU A 17 -17.46 8.76 2.97
N THR A 18 -17.62 10.07 2.87
CA THR A 18 -17.92 10.75 1.60
C THR A 18 -16.68 11.29 0.90
N ARG A 19 -15.49 11.10 1.49
CA ARG A 19 -14.23 11.61 0.95
C ARG A 19 -13.45 10.49 0.27
N ASP A 20 -13.12 10.73 -0.98
CA ASP A 20 -12.16 9.93 -1.73
C ASP A 20 -10.88 10.75 -1.93
N HIS A 21 -9.74 10.10 -1.79
CA HIS A 21 -8.42 10.71 -1.95
C HIS A 21 -7.65 9.98 -3.05
N THR A 22 -6.99 10.74 -3.93
CA THR A 22 -6.13 10.19 -4.98
C THR A 22 -4.72 10.72 -4.79
N LEU A 23 -3.74 9.82 -4.81
CA LEU A 23 -2.32 10.10 -4.79
C LEU A 23 -1.67 9.49 -6.03
N ASN A 24 -0.92 10.30 -6.77
CA ASN A 24 -0.14 9.83 -7.91
C ASN A 24 1.31 9.62 -7.46
N GLY A 25 1.82 8.41 -7.67
CA GLY A 25 3.22 8.04 -7.50
C GLY A 25 3.83 7.59 -8.82
N ALA A 26 5.11 7.22 -8.75
CA ALA A 26 5.80 6.61 -9.87
C ALA A 26 6.69 5.47 -9.38
N ILE A 27 6.87 4.46 -10.24
CA ILE A 27 7.85 3.39 -10.06
C ILE A 27 8.80 3.40 -11.24
N LEU A 28 10.07 3.11 -10.98
CA LEU A 28 11.07 2.90 -12.00
C LEU A 28 11.33 1.40 -12.13
N PHE A 29 11.35 0.90 -13.36
CA PHE A 29 11.70 -0.47 -13.66
C PHE A 29 12.69 -0.51 -14.83
N GLY A 30 13.96 -0.76 -14.52
CA GLY A 30 15.05 -0.58 -15.49
C GLY A 30 15.20 0.90 -15.88
N LEU A 31 15.08 1.19 -17.17
CA LEU A 31 15.07 2.56 -17.71
C LEU A 31 13.65 3.10 -17.95
N ASP A 32 12.63 2.30 -17.67
CA ASP A 32 11.23 2.65 -17.92
C ASP A 32 10.60 3.21 -16.64
N GLY A 33 9.94 4.35 -16.75
CA GLY A 33 9.15 4.95 -15.69
C GLY A 33 7.66 4.66 -15.86
N TYR A 34 6.98 4.35 -14.76
CA TYR A 34 5.55 4.07 -14.74
C TYR A 34 4.87 4.92 -13.68
N VAL A 35 3.74 5.53 -14.04
CA VAL A 35 2.86 6.22 -13.08
C VAL A 35 1.97 5.19 -12.39
N VAL A 36 1.88 5.29 -11.08
CA VAL A 36 0.97 4.50 -10.25
C VAL A 36 -0.01 5.45 -9.60
N GLU A 37 -1.29 5.20 -9.78
CA GLU A 37 -2.35 5.94 -9.09
C GLU A 37 -2.78 5.13 -7.87
N MET A 38 -2.90 5.78 -6.72
CA MET A 38 -3.43 5.20 -5.50
C MET A 38 -4.69 5.97 -5.10
N GLN A 39 -5.80 5.26 -4.97
CA GLN A 39 -7.05 5.82 -4.50
C GLN A 39 -7.34 5.28 -3.10
N ALA A 40 -7.62 6.16 -2.14
CA ALA A 40 -7.96 5.78 -0.77
C ALA A 40 -9.34 6.32 -0.39
N ARG A 41 -10.13 5.50 0.28
CA ARG A 41 -11.47 5.88 0.76
C ARG A 41 -11.80 5.23 2.09
N ALA A 42 -12.55 5.93 2.93
CA ALA A 42 -13.13 5.34 4.12
C ALA A 42 -14.38 4.51 3.73
N MET A 43 -14.56 3.36 4.37
CA MET A 43 -15.62 2.40 4.03
C MET A 43 -16.70 2.29 5.11
N GLU A 44 -16.29 2.20 6.37
CA GLU A 44 -17.20 2.11 7.52
C GLU A 44 -16.59 2.75 8.76
N VAL A 45 -17.44 3.24 9.65
CA VAL A 45 -17.06 3.72 10.98
C VAL A 45 -17.16 2.57 11.97
N LEU A 46 -16.06 2.29 12.66
CA LEU A 46 -15.92 1.23 13.64
C LEU A 46 -16.49 1.66 15.00
N ARG A 47 -16.85 0.69 15.83
CA ARG A 47 -17.34 0.94 17.20
C ARG A 47 -16.24 1.36 18.19
N GLY A 48 -14.98 1.24 17.78
CA GLY A 48 -13.80 1.64 18.54
C GLY A 48 -12.60 1.76 17.63
N SER A 49 -11.54 2.37 18.16
CA SER A 49 -10.25 2.49 17.50
C SER A 49 -9.59 1.10 17.39
N LEU A 50 -9.03 0.79 16.22
CA LEU A 50 -8.28 -0.43 15.97
C LEU A 50 -6.98 -0.11 15.22
N PRO A 51 -5.92 -0.94 15.35
CA PRO A 51 -4.68 -0.74 14.61
C PRO A 51 -4.90 -0.66 13.11
N LEU A 52 -4.18 0.27 12.44
CA LEU A 52 -4.28 0.50 11.00
C LEU A 52 -4.08 -0.75 10.16
N THR A 53 -3.23 -1.67 10.60
CA THR A 53 -2.94 -2.94 9.93
C THR A 53 -4.14 -3.89 9.86
N HIS A 54 -5.13 -3.71 10.74
CA HIS A 54 -6.35 -4.53 10.77
C HIS A 54 -7.53 -3.88 10.02
N VAL A 55 -7.49 -2.56 9.85
CA VAL A 55 -8.62 -1.79 9.30
C VAL A 55 -8.32 -1.23 7.91
N THR A 56 -7.08 -1.33 7.44
CA THR A 56 -6.67 -0.91 6.11
C THR A 56 -6.53 -2.10 5.18
N LYS A 57 -7.19 -2.03 4.02
CA LYS A 57 -7.07 -3.04 2.96
C LYS A 57 -6.45 -2.39 1.72
N ILE A 58 -5.36 -2.97 1.21
CA ILE A 58 -4.74 -2.52 -0.04
C ILE A 58 -5.04 -3.56 -1.14
N SER A 59 -5.62 -3.11 -2.25
CA SER A 59 -5.84 -3.91 -3.46
C SER A 59 -4.90 -3.48 -4.59
N GLY A 60 -4.70 -4.37 -5.58
CA GLY A 60 -3.85 -4.09 -6.74
C GLY A 60 -2.35 -4.35 -6.53
N MET A 61 -1.95 -4.89 -5.37
CA MET A 61 -0.57 -5.24 -5.02
C MET A 61 -0.44 -6.71 -4.59
N ALA A 62 0.79 -7.25 -4.65
CA ALA A 62 1.11 -8.57 -4.13
C ALA A 62 0.98 -8.62 -2.59
N ARG A 63 0.43 -9.71 -2.05
CA ARG A 63 0.06 -9.82 -0.62
C ARG A 63 1.22 -9.55 0.34
N GLU A 64 2.40 -10.10 0.08
CA GLU A 64 3.59 -9.87 0.94
C GLU A 64 4.03 -8.41 0.91
N GLY A 65 4.04 -7.78 -0.26
CA GLY A 65 4.37 -6.36 -0.41
C GLY A 65 3.35 -5.44 0.28
N VAL A 66 2.08 -5.83 0.30
CA VAL A 66 1.03 -5.13 1.06
C VAL A 66 1.34 -5.16 2.55
N ARG A 67 1.67 -6.34 3.09
CA ARG A 67 1.96 -6.52 4.51
C ARG A 67 3.15 -5.66 4.95
N GLU A 68 4.26 -5.74 4.22
CA GLU A 68 5.44 -4.95 4.52
C GLU A 68 5.18 -3.44 4.43
N SER A 69 4.43 -3.01 3.41
CA SER A 69 4.06 -1.59 3.26
C SER A 69 3.20 -1.11 4.43
N LEU A 70 2.21 -1.90 4.85
CA LEU A 70 1.36 -1.57 6.00
C LEU A 70 2.16 -1.51 7.29
N ASP A 71 3.09 -2.45 7.52
CA ASP A 71 3.95 -2.45 8.70
C ASP A 71 4.84 -1.19 8.75
N ARG A 72 5.39 -0.78 7.60
CA ARG A 72 6.18 0.46 7.50
C ARG A 72 5.34 1.71 7.73
N ILE A 73 4.14 1.78 7.15
CA ILE A 73 3.21 2.90 7.34
C ILE A 73 2.79 2.98 8.81
N ALA A 74 2.43 1.84 9.42
CA ALA A 74 2.06 1.79 10.83
C ALA A 74 3.22 2.22 11.73
N GLY A 75 4.45 1.77 11.46
CA GLY A 75 5.64 2.21 12.19
C GLY A 75 5.93 3.70 12.06
N ALA A 76 5.69 4.28 10.88
CA ALA A 76 5.85 5.72 10.66
C ALA A 76 4.78 6.53 11.41
N LEU A 77 3.51 6.10 11.36
CA LEU A 77 2.39 6.76 12.01
C LEU A 77 2.37 6.59 13.53
N ALA A 78 2.95 5.51 14.06
CA ALA A 78 3.10 5.30 15.49
C ALA A 78 3.92 6.41 16.16
N LYS A 79 4.88 7.01 15.45
CA LYS A 79 5.65 8.16 15.97
C LYS A 79 4.80 9.43 16.13
N LEU A 80 3.64 9.48 15.48
CA LEU A 80 2.70 10.60 15.49
C LEU A 80 1.45 10.33 16.33
N ASP A 81 1.39 9.19 17.02
CA ASP A 81 0.20 8.72 17.74
C ASP A 81 -1.03 8.49 16.82
N LEU A 82 -0.76 8.09 15.57
CA LEU A 82 -1.77 7.85 14.52
C LEU A 82 -1.81 6.38 14.09
N ALA A 83 -1.35 5.45 14.93
CA ALA A 83 -1.26 4.03 14.58
C ALA A 83 -2.62 3.30 14.57
N GLU A 84 -3.66 3.94 15.07
CA GLU A 84 -5.01 3.39 15.14
C GLU A 84 -6.01 4.25 14.36
N SER A 85 -7.12 3.64 13.96
CA SER A 85 -8.19 4.32 13.24
C SER A 85 -9.56 3.80 13.69
N GLU A 86 -10.53 4.72 13.75
CA GLU A 86 -11.94 4.43 14.00
C GLU A 86 -12.73 4.19 12.70
N VAL A 87 -12.06 4.19 11.55
CA VAL A 87 -12.65 3.88 10.25
C VAL A 87 -11.84 2.83 9.52
N THR A 88 -12.52 1.97 8.76
CA THR A 88 -11.82 1.09 7.83
C THR A 88 -11.52 1.83 6.54
N VAL A 89 -10.34 1.61 5.98
CA VAL A 89 -9.85 2.30 4.78
C VAL A 89 -9.58 1.27 3.69
N LEU A 90 -10.10 1.52 2.49
CA LEU A 90 -9.74 0.78 1.29
C LEU A 90 -8.80 1.63 0.45
N VAL A 91 -7.63 1.09 0.13
CA VAL A 91 -6.66 1.67 -0.79
C VAL A 91 -6.59 0.81 -2.04
N ASN A 92 -6.79 1.40 -3.20
CA ASN A 92 -6.68 0.75 -4.49
C ASN A 92 -5.45 1.28 -5.24
N ALA A 93 -4.45 0.43 -5.46
CA ALA A 93 -3.29 0.75 -6.27
C ALA A 93 -3.53 0.33 -7.72
N ILE A 94 -3.57 1.31 -8.61
CA ILE A 94 -3.82 1.14 -10.03
C ILE A 94 -2.53 1.46 -10.79
N CYS A 95 -1.96 0.44 -11.42
CA CYS A 95 -0.85 0.62 -12.35
C CYS A 95 -1.33 0.26 -13.78
N PRO A 96 -1.78 1.23 -14.57
CA PRO A 96 -2.46 0.97 -15.85
C PRO A 96 -1.60 0.20 -16.87
N ASN A 97 -0.28 0.23 -16.72
CA ASN A 97 0.67 -0.42 -17.64
C ASN A 97 1.41 -1.63 -17.06
N ILE A 98 0.97 -2.18 -15.92
CA ILE A 98 1.76 -3.23 -15.23
C ILE A 98 1.89 -4.53 -16.05
N ARG A 99 0.91 -4.87 -16.89
CA ARG A 99 1.02 -6.03 -17.79
C ARG A 99 2.16 -5.90 -18.79
N LYS A 100 2.43 -4.68 -19.28
CA LYS A 100 3.56 -4.41 -20.18
C LYS A 100 4.90 -4.57 -19.45
N ALA A 101 4.97 -4.13 -18.19
CA ALA A 101 6.14 -4.29 -17.34
C ALA A 101 6.40 -5.77 -17.00
N ILE A 102 5.36 -6.54 -16.66
CA ILE A 102 5.51 -7.98 -16.37
C ILE A 102 5.85 -8.77 -17.64
N SER A 103 5.28 -8.41 -18.80
CA SER A 103 5.63 -9.06 -20.07
C SER A 103 7.06 -8.77 -20.51
N SER A 104 7.58 -7.55 -20.22
CA SER A 104 8.99 -7.25 -20.50
C SER A 104 9.93 -8.04 -19.57
N CYS A 105 9.52 -8.36 -18.34
CA CYS A 105 10.25 -9.28 -17.45
C CYS A 105 10.27 -10.73 -17.97
N SER A 106 9.12 -11.22 -18.45
CA SER A 106 9.00 -12.58 -18.98
C SER A 106 9.78 -12.78 -20.30
N ALA A 107 9.95 -11.72 -21.10
CA ALA A 107 10.66 -11.78 -22.37
C ALA A 107 12.18 -11.53 -22.24
N ARG A 108 12.65 -10.98 -21.12
CA ARG A 108 14.08 -10.71 -20.84
C ARG A 108 14.66 -11.64 -19.78
N SER A 109 14.51 -12.95 -19.97
CA SER A 109 15.46 -13.94 -19.42
C SER A 109 16.80 -13.91 -20.18
N VAL A 110 17.32 -12.73 -20.52
CA VAL A 110 18.60 -12.57 -21.22
C VAL A 110 19.32 -11.35 -20.66
N TYR A 111 19.82 -11.47 -19.43
CA TYR A 111 21.05 -10.80 -19.00
C TYR A 111 21.73 -11.62 -17.90
N THR A 112 21.87 -12.93 -18.13
CA THR A 112 22.85 -13.76 -17.42
C THR A 112 24.23 -13.58 -18.06
N ARG A 113 25.00 -12.61 -17.58
CA ARG A 113 26.48 -12.63 -17.58
C ARG A 113 27.00 -11.50 -16.68
N GLY A 114 27.12 -11.78 -15.38
CA GLY A 114 27.74 -10.82 -14.47
C GLY A 114 27.88 -11.30 -13.03
N SER A 115 26.90 -12.03 -12.50
CA SER A 115 26.87 -12.36 -11.07
C SER A 115 27.02 -13.86 -10.86
N ARG A 116 28.27 -14.30 -10.64
CA ARG A 116 28.54 -15.65 -10.15
C ARG A 116 27.90 -15.81 -8.78
N GLY A 117 27.00 -16.78 -8.63
CA GLY A 117 26.65 -17.37 -7.35
C GLY A 117 25.42 -16.80 -6.64
N CYS A 118 24.23 -16.88 -7.24
CA CYS A 118 22.98 -16.93 -6.47
C CYS A 118 22.10 -18.06 -7.03
N ASN A 119 21.83 -19.04 -6.18
CA ASN A 119 20.96 -20.19 -6.47
C ASN A 119 19.55 -19.71 -6.88
N GLU A 120 18.96 -20.44 -7.84
CA GLU A 120 17.60 -20.26 -8.36
C GLU A 120 16.52 -20.47 -7.30
N ARG A 121 16.34 -19.51 -6.39
CA ARG A 121 15.15 -19.42 -5.54
C ARG A 121 14.53 -18.04 -5.72
N ASN A 122 13.40 -18.02 -6.45
CA ASN A 122 12.38 -16.97 -6.42
C ASN A 122 12.90 -15.52 -6.55
N ALA A 123 13.09 -15.07 -7.79
CA ALA A 123 13.38 -13.67 -8.14
C ALA A 123 12.25 -12.66 -7.81
N PHE A 124 11.32 -13.00 -6.91
CA PHE A 124 10.24 -12.12 -6.45
C PHE A 124 10.51 -11.49 -5.07
N GLN A 125 11.69 -11.72 -4.48
CA GLN A 125 11.98 -11.31 -3.10
C GLN A 125 12.97 -10.16 -2.90
N GLU A 126 13.53 -9.55 -3.95
CA GLU A 126 14.45 -8.41 -3.77
C GLU A 126 13.89 -7.12 -4.38
N GLY A 127 12.88 -6.56 -3.71
CA GLY A 127 12.47 -5.18 -3.88
C GLY A 127 13.32 -4.27 -2.99
N GLY A 128 14.59 -4.05 -3.35
CA GLY A 128 15.42 -3.02 -2.74
C GLY A 128 14.94 -1.63 -3.13
N LEU A 129 14.11 -1.02 -2.28
CA LEU A 129 13.77 0.41 -2.38
C LEU A 129 14.97 1.22 -1.86
N PHE A 130 15.81 1.70 -2.77
CA PHE A 130 16.78 2.75 -2.49
C PHE A 130 16.04 4.08 -2.36
N PHE A 131 16.20 4.73 -1.20
CA PHE A 131 15.96 6.15 -1.00
C PHE A 131 17.32 6.77 -0.65
N ASP A 132 17.77 7.74 -1.45
CA ASP A 132 18.70 8.77 -0.99
C ASP A 132 17.91 9.83 -0.21
#